data_AF-A0A832BND6-F1
#
_entry.id   AF-A0A832BND6-F1
#
_cell.length_a   1.000
_cell.length_b   1.000
_cell.length_c   1.000
_cell.angle_alpha   90.00
_cell.angle_beta   90.00
_cell.angle_gamma   90.00
#
_symmetry.space_group_name_H-M   'P 1'
#
loop_
_entity.id
_entity.type
_entity.pdbx_description
1 polymer ?
#
loop_
_entity_poly.entity_id
_entity_poly.type
_entity_poly.pdbx_seq_one_letter_code
_entity_poly.pdbx_strand_id
1 'polypeptide(L)'
;MCFEVKERDLGGRIGALRTRRGVLETPTLMPVVNPVKNTIRPAELKDDFGLELIITNAYIILKHYGREARDVHEITGFDGTIMTDSGAYQLLIYGGIDTTPEEIVRFQERIRSDIGVILDVPTGGFATKQEAEHTVKETIRRAKESISWREDDTMLWAGPVQGGRYLDLLEFCARAMGELDFQIHPLGSPTQIMEEYDYATLVDMIATAKRALPPERPLHLFGAGHPMMLSLAVALGCDLFDSAAYALFAKDGRYMTQSGTMRVDELEELPCSCPICAKRDAEDFAEVTKEEREGLLARHNLYVVVEELRSIRESIREGTLWEHVESRCRTHPKLYCGLKRLLDYREYLELNDPLVNRVVRGLFFYDEVSMSRPEVYRYKERIASRYSRPKGKDILLLVPMPEEKPFTKSKICNSVKEFFRDREDVHVCFYGDPFGVVPSELSETFPLSQFESAIGLGKAWRESAEAFISTKGYKKVFILGQELKGAKMINSLEELKRVLDPLGSA
;
A
#
# COMPACT_ATOMS: atom_id res chain seq x y z
N MET A 1 -3.46 -17.29 17.66
CA MET A 1 -2.93 -16.27 16.75
C MET A 1 -3.32 -16.66 15.33
N CYS A 2 -4.12 -15.84 14.64
CA CYS A 2 -4.71 -16.19 13.34
C CYS A 2 -3.99 -15.56 12.14
N PHE A 3 -3.05 -14.63 12.34
CA PHE A 3 -2.34 -13.96 11.25
C PHE A 3 -0.84 -13.88 11.54
N GLU A 4 -0.03 -14.17 10.52
CA GLU A 4 1.42 -14.15 10.56
C GLU A 4 1.94 -13.38 9.35
N VAL A 5 2.90 -12.46 9.55
CA VAL A 5 3.53 -11.71 8.46
C VAL A 5 4.80 -12.42 8.02
N LYS A 6 4.91 -12.72 6.72
CA LYS A 6 6.06 -13.39 6.11
C LYS A 6 7.07 -12.39 5.54
N GLU A 7 6.60 -11.44 4.75
CA GLU A 7 7.42 -10.44 4.06
C GLU A 7 6.71 -9.07 4.10
N ARG A 8 7.48 -7.99 3.99
CA ARG A 8 6.98 -6.61 4.06
C ARG A 8 7.78 -5.73 3.11
N ASP A 9 7.10 -4.72 2.56
CA ASP A 9 7.68 -3.61 1.83
C ASP A 9 6.75 -2.41 2.02
N LEU A 10 7.29 -1.24 2.40
CA LEU A 10 6.50 -0.10 2.90
C LEU A 10 5.57 -0.51 4.07
N GLY A 11 4.28 -0.14 4.01
CA GLY A 11 3.24 -0.68 4.90
C GLY A 11 2.65 -2.01 4.43
N GLY A 12 2.95 -2.44 3.21
CA GLY A 12 2.44 -3.66 2.60
C GLY A 12 3.07 -4.91 3.19
N ARG A 13 2.29 -6.00 3.22
CA ARG A 13 2.73 -7.25 3.82
C ARG A 13 2.12 -8.49 3.18
N ILE A 14 2.99 -9.47 2.94
CA ILE A 14 2.56 -10.82 2.62
C ILE A 14 2.32 -11.56 3.92
N GLY A 15 1.10 -12.02 4.14
CA GLY A 15 0.72 -12.70 5.37
C GLY A 15 0.07 -14.07 5.15
N ALA A 16 -0.05 -14.83 6.23
CA ALA A 16 -0.80 -16.07 6.31
C ALA A 16 -1.95 -15.91 7.32
N LEU A 17 -3.18 -15.82 6.82
CA LEU A 17 -4.40 -15.79 7.61
C LEU A 17 -4.94 -17.22 7.78
N ARG A 18 -4.90 -17.74 9.00
CA ARG A 18 -5.38 -19.07 9.36
C ARG A 18 -6.86 -19.00 9.74
N THR A 19 -7.67 -19.78 9.03
CA THR A 19 -9.10 -19.98 9.30
C THR A 19 -9.35 -21.46 9.62
N ARG A 20 -10.57 -21.82 10.01
CA ARG A 20 -10.94 -23.23 10.24
C ARG A 20 -10.87 -24.10 8.97
N ARG A 21 -10.81 -23.50 7.77
CA ARG A 21 -10.77 -24.21 6.47
C ARG A 21 -9.42 -24.21 5.79
N GLY A 22 -8.46 -23.42 6.25
CA GLY A 22 -7.15 -23.39 5.63
C GLY A 22 -6.33 -22.15 5.98
N VAL A 23 -5.30 -21.93 5.19
CA VAL A 23 -4.40 -20.78 5.33
C VAL A 23 -4.45 -19.97 4.05
N LEU A 24 -4.82 -18.70 4.18
CA LEU A 24 -4.97 -17.77 3.06
C LEU A 24 -3.76 -16.85 2.99
N GLU A 25 -3.18 -16.69 1.80
CA GLU A 25 -2.11 -15.70 1.57
C GLU A 25 -2.72 -14.30 1.37
N THR A 26 -2.18 -13.28 2.05
CA THR A 26 -2.53 -11.87 1.85
C THR A 26 -1.40 -11.12 1.13
N PRO A 27 -1.64 -9.97 0.47
CA PRO A 27 -2.95 -9.39 0.15
C PRO A 27 -3.77 -10.25 -0.83
N THR A 28 -5.08 -10.33 -0.60
CA THR A 28 -6.01 -11.10 -1.45
C THR A 28 -7.39 -10.44 -1.61
N LEU A 29 -8.11 -10.84 -2.65
CA LEU A 29 -9.49 -10.42 -2.95
C LEU A 29 -10.48 -11.48 -2.49
N MET A 30 -11.61 -11.01 -1.97
CA MET A 30 -12.84 -11.77 -1.72
C MET A 30 -13.89 -11.36 -2.77
N PRO A 31 -14.12 -12.15 -3.82
CA PRO A 31 -15.22 -11.89 -4.73
C PRO A 31 -16.54 -11.89 -3.96
N VAL A 32 -17.37 -10.87 -4.19
CA VAL A 32 -18.71 -10.81 -3.60
C VAL A 32 -19.62 -11.78 -4.35
N VAL A 33 -20.04 -12.84 -3.67
CA VAL A 33 -20.93 -13.88 -4.18
C VAL A 33 -22.36 -13.61 -3.70
N ASN A 34 -23.29 -13.48 -4.64
CA ASN A 34 -24.71 -13.36 -4.31
C ASN A 34 -25.29 -14.77 -4.12
N PRO A 35 -25.91 -15.07 -2.97
CA PRO A 35 -26.36 -16.43 -2.64
C PRO A 35 -27.56 -16.90 -3.49
N VAL A 36 -28.11 -16.05 -4.36
CA VAL A 36 -29.28 -16.35 -5.22
C VAL A 36 -28.90 -16.38 -6.70
N LYS A 37 -28.13 -15.40 -7.19
CA LYS A 37 -27.77 -15.31 -8.61
C LYS A 37 -26.29 -14.96 -8.79
N ASN A 38 -25.56 -15.91 -9.38
CA ASN A 38 -24.13 -15.79 -9.62
C ASN A 38 -23.82 -15.55 -11.09
N THR A 39 -22.95 -14.57 -11.38
CA THR A 39 -22.39 -14.37 -12.73
C THR A 39 -21.28 -15.38 -13.03
N ILE A 40 -20.49 -15.72 -12.00
CA ILE A 40 -19.45 -16.76 -12.03
C ILE A 40 -19.81 -17.78 -10.95
N ARG A 41 -19.77 -19.07 -11.28
CA ARG A 41 -20.08 -20.13 -10.29
C ARG A 41 -19.06 -20.06 -9.14
N PRO A 42 -19.46 -20.16 -7.87
CA PRO A 42 -18.52 -20.02 -6.76
C PRO A 42 -17.33 -20.99 -6.80
N ALA A 43 -17.54 -22.26 -7.16
CA ALA A 43 -16.44 -23.22 -7.34
C ALA A 43 -15.37 -22.75 -8.36
N GLU A 44 -15.80 -22.08 -9.42
CA GLU A 44 -14.90 -21.53 -10.46
C GLU A 44 -13.93 -20.48 -9.89
N LEU A 45 -14.35 -19.72 -8.87
CA LEU A 45 -13.50 -18.71 -8.21
C LEU A 45 -12.25 -19.35 -7.59
N LYS A 46 -12.38 -20.56 -7.05
CA LYS A 46 -11.25 -21.31 -6.50
C LYS A 46 -10.48 -22.01 -7.62
N ASP A 47 -11.19 -22.75 -8.46
CA ASP A 47 -10.57 -23.66 -9.45
C ASP A 47 -9.79 -22.91 -10.54
N ASP A 48 -10.35 -21.81 -11.05
CA ASP A 48 -9.77 -21.10 -12.21
C ASP A 48 -8.95 -19.87 -11.79
N PHE A 49 -9.32 -19.22 -10.69
CA PHE A 49 -8.68 -17.97 -10.24
C PHE A 49 -7.76 -18.13 -9.03
N GLY A 50 -7.83 -19.27 -8.32
CA GLY A 50 -7.06 -19.51 -7.10
C GLY A 50 -7.51 -18.66 -5.91
N LEU A 51 -8.77 -18.21 -5.89
CA LEU A 51 -9.34 -17.43 -4.80
C LEU A 51 -10.00 -18.36 -3.78
N GLU A 52 -9.28 -18.65 -2.69
CA GLU A 52 -9.71 -19.55 -1.61
C GLU A 52 -10.63 -18.87 -0.57
N LEU A 53 -10.96 -17.60 -0.76
CA LEU A 53 -11.80 -16.80 0.12
C LEU A 53 -12.83 -16.02 -0.70
N ILE A 54 -14.10 -16.12 -0.32
CA ILE A 54 -15.20 -15.30 -0.87
C ILE A 54 -15.90 -14.54 0.26
N ILE A 55 -16.66 -13.52 -0.11
CA ILE A 55 -17.61 -12.87 0.79
C ILE A 55 -19.03 -13.02 0.26
N THR A 56 -19.98 -13.29 1.13
CA THR A 56 -21.42 -13.22 0.83
C THR A 56 -22.14 -12.44 1.93
N ASN A 57 -23.46 -12.33 1.87
CA ASN A 57 -24.24 -11.49 2.76
C ASN A 57 -25.24 -12.32 3.57
N ALA A 58 -25.03 -12.41 4.88
CA ALA A 58 -25.85 -13.19 5.78
C ALA A 58 -27.31 -12.69 5.84
N TYR A 59 -27.53 -11.37 5.73
CA TYR A 59 -28.89 -10.82 5.71
C TYR A 59 -29.67 -11.25 4.46
N ILE A 60 -29.04 -11.28 3.29
CA ILE A 60 -29.65 -11.81 2.06
C ILE A 60 -29.99 -13.30 2.24
N ILE A 61 -29.07 -14.09 2.81
CA ILE A 61 -29.33 -15.51 3.07
C ILE A 61 -30.53 -15.68 4.02
N LEU A 62 -30.56 -14.94 5.13
CA LEU A 62 -31.66 -14.97 6.10
C LEU A 62 -33.00 -14.65 5.44
N LYS A 63 -33.04 -13.64 4.57
CA LYS A 63 -34.26 -13.21 3.88
C LYS A 63 -34.75 -14.23 2.85
N HIS A 64 -33.85 -14.88 2.12
CA HIS A 64 -34.20 -15.78 1.01
C HIS A 64 -34.41 -17.23 1.44
N TYR A 65 -33.58 -17.73 2.36
CA TYR A 65 -33.59 -19.12 2.82
C TYR A 65 -34.21 -19.30 4.21
N GLY A 66 -34.51 -18.19 4.90
CA GLY A 66 -35.13 -18.20 6.21
C GLY A 66 -34.18 -18.60 7.34
N ARG A 67 -34.73 -18.64 8.55
CA ARG A 67 -34.00 -18.98 9.78
C ARG A 67 -33.56 -20.45 9.84
N GLU A 68 -34.07 -21.30 8.96
CA GLU A 68 -33.72 -22.72 8.92
C GLU A 68 -32.46 -23.01 8.12
N ALA A 69 -31.85 -22.02 7.45
CA ALA A 69 -30.55 -22.19 6.80
C ALA A 69 -29.49 -22.67 7.81
N ARG A 70 -28.69 -23.68 7.42
CA ARG A 70 -27.70 -24.35 8.30
C ARG A 70 -26.27 -24.36 7.81
N ASP A 71 -26.03 -24.18 6.51
CA ASP A 71 -24.67 -24.25 5.99
C ASP A 71 -24.49 -23.33 4.78
N VAL A 72 -23.66 -22.30 4.94
CA VAL A 72 -23.37 -21.31 3.90
C VAL A 72 -22.58 -21.92 2.74
N HIS A 73 -21.84 -23.01 2.98
CA HIS A 73 -21.09 -23.70 1.92
C HIS A 73 -22.00 -24.51 1.02
N GLU A 74 -23.03 -25.15 1.59
CA GLU A 74 -24.05 -25.84 0.79
C GLU A 74 -24.87 -24.84 -0.04
N ILE A 75 -25.22 -23.69 0.55
CA ILE A 75 -25.99 -22.64 -0.13
C ILE A 75 -25.21 -22.03 -1.29
N THR A 76 -23.92 -21.77 -1.10
CA THR A 76 -23.08 -21.13 -2.13
C THR A 76 -22.44 -22.13 -3.09
N GLY A 77 -22.29 -23.39 -2.70
CA GLY A 77 -21.50 -24.38 -3.43
C GLY A 77 -20.00 -24.08 -3.42
N PHE A 78 -19.49 -23.40 -2.40
CA PHE A 78 -18.07 -23.04 -2.25
C PHE A 78 -17.43 -23.76 -1.05
N ASP A 79 -16.33 -24.46 -1.28
CA ASP A 79 -15.67 -25.30 -0.28
C ASP A 79 -14.48 -24.62 0.43
N GLY A 80 -14.07 -23.44 -0.04
CA GLY A 80 -13.04 -22.60 0.59
C GLY A 80 -13.58 -21.79 1.77
N THR A 81 -12.82 -20.78 2.22
CA THR A 81 -13.24 -19.91 3.32
C THR A 81 -14.35 -18.95 2.89
N ILE A 82 -15.39 -18.79 3.71
CA ILE A 82 -16.48 -17.84 3.47
C ILE A 82 -16.53 -16.79 4.59
N MET A 83 -16.37 -15.53 4.20
CA MET A 83 -16.76 -14.40 5.03
C MET A 83 -18.23 -14.05 4.80
N THR A 84 -18.98 -13.76 5.86
CA THR A 84 -20.35 -13.24 5.73
C THR A 84 -20.45 -11.82 6.25
N ASP A 85 -20.81 -10.90 5.36
CA ASP A 85 -21.23 -9.55 5.71
C ASP A 85 -22.58 -9.59 6.44
N SER A 86 -22.79 -8.66 7.37
CA SER A 86 -23.95 -8.55 8.24
C SER A 86 -25.17 -7.92 7.57
N GLY A 87 -24.96 -7.26 6.43
CA GLY A 87 -25.98 -6.47 5.75
C GLY A 87 -26.00 -4.99 6.13
N ALA A 88 -24.93 -4.51 6.77
CA ALA A 88 -24.74 -3.10 7.10
C ALA A 88 -24.84 -2.19 5.85
N TYR A 89 -24.40 -2.66 4.68
CA TYR A 89 -24.59 -1.92 3.42
C TYR A 89 -26.07 -1.70 3.08
N GLN A 90 -26.95 -2.68 3.34
CA GLN A 90 -28.40 -2.51 3.15
C GLN A 90 -28.98 -1.51 4.15
N LEU A 91 -28.44 -1.43 5.38
CA LEU A 91 -28.82 -0.41 6.35
C LEU A 91 -28.48 1.00 5.81
N LEU A 92 -27.31 1.18 5.19
CA LEU A 92 -26.89 2.45 4.59
C LEU A 92 -27.77 2.87 3.40
N ILE A 93 -28.13 1.92 2.52
CA ILE A 93 -28.90 2.23 1.30
C ILE A 93 -30.41 2.34 1.55
N TYR A 94 -30.98 1.49 2.40
CA TYR A 94 -32.43 1.39 2.59
C TYR A 94 -32.93 1.98 3.91
N GLY A 95 -32.03 2.45 4.78
CA GLY A 95 -32.37 3.08 6.06
C GLY A 95 -32.89 2.12 7.14
N GLY A 96 -32.95 0.82 6.86
CA GLY A 96 -33.41 -0.19 7.82
C GLY A 96 -33.19 -1.62 7.32
N ILE A 97 -33.02 -2.54 8.26
CA ILE A 97 -33.02 -3.98 8.01
C ILE A 97 -33.94 -4.67 9.02
N ASP A 98 -34.61 -5.74 8.59
CA ASP A 98 -35.55 -6.51 9.42
C ASP A 98 -34.83 -7.63 10.18
N THR A 99 -33.84 -7.25 10.99
CA THR A 99 -33.05 -8.16 11.82
C THR A 99 -32.36 -7.38 12.95
N THR A 100 -31.93 -8.06 14.00
CA THR A 100 -31.20 -7.45 15.13
C THR A 100 -29.70 -7.80 15.09
N PRO A 101 -28.83 -6.99 15.73
CA PRO A 101 -27.41 -7.34 15.87
C PRO A 101 -27.17 -8.72 16.50
N GLU A 102 -27.98 -9.12 17.48
CA GLU A 102 -27.88 -10.45 18.09
C GLU A 102 -28.30 -11.55 17.12
N GLU A 103 -29.41 -11.35 16.41
CA GLU A 103 -29.91 -12.33 15.44
C GLU A 103 -28.90 -12.59 14.32
N ILE A 104 -28.22 -11.56 13.81
CA ILE A 104 -27.24 -11.76 12.74
C ILE A 104 -26.01 -12.52 13.24
N VAL A 105 -25.55 -12.30 14.48
CA VAL A 105 -24.40 -13.01 15.06
C VAL A 105 -24.75 -14.50 15.18
N ARG A 106 -25.87 -14.81 15.82
CA ARG A 106 -26.35 -16.19 15.98
C ARG A 106 -26.65 -16.85 14.63
N PHE A 107 -27.15 -16.09 13.66
CA PHE A 107 -27.41 -16.62 12.32
C PHE A 107 -26.12 -16.98 11.59
N GLN A 108 -25.08 -16.14 11.65
CA GLN A 108 -23.79 -16.42 11.03
C GLN A 108 -23.12 -17.68 11.62
N GLU A 109 -23.17 -17.86 12.95
CA GLU A 109 -22.69 -19.09 13.59
C GLU A 109 -23.51 -20.31 13.16
N ARG A 110 -24.85 -20.19 13.13
CA ARG A 110 -25.75 -21.26 12.70
C ARG A 110 -25.52 -21.69 11.26
N ILE A 111 -25.24 -20.77 10.34
CA ILE A 111 -24.91 -21.09 8.94
C ILE A 111 -23.44 -21.47 8.76
N ARG A 112 -22.66 -21.54 9.85
CA ARG A 112 -21.27 -22.02 9.87
C ARG A 112 -20.32 -21.17 9.02
N SER A 113 -20.52 -19.85 9.02
CA SER A 113 -19.55 -18.91 8.46
C SER A 113 -18.16 -19.14 9.03
N ASP A 114 -17.12 -18.95 8.22
CA ASP A 114 -15.73 -19.07 8.71
C ASP A 114 -15.25 -17.75 9.31
N ILE A 115 -15.71 -16.63 8.73
CA ILE A 115 -15.46 -15.27 9.22
C ILE A 115 -16.77 -14.49 9.24
N GLY A 116 -17.15 -13.96 10.40
CA GLY A 116 -18.36 -13.15 10.53
C GLY A 116 -18.06 -11.68 10.68
N VAL A 117 -18.88 -10.84 10.07
CA VAL A 117 -18.87 -9.39 10.30
C VAL A 117 -20.04 -9.06 11.22
N ILE A 118 -19.78 -8.23 12.25
CA ILE A 118 -20.87 -7.74 13.11
C ILE A 118 -21.76 -6.75 12.35
N LEU A 119 -22.99 -6.53 12.84
CA LEU A 119 -23.85 -5.49 12.30
C LEU A 119 -23.44 -4.11 12.81
N ASP A 120 -22.44 -3.51 12.17
CA ASP A 120 -22.03 -2.13 12.39
C ASP A 120 -23.02 -1.12 11.77
N VAL A 121 -22.75 0.16 12.00
CA VAL A 121 -23.51 1.27 11.40
C VAL A 121 -22.58 2.05 10.48
N PRO A 122 -22.72 1.93 9.14
CA PRO A 122 -21.86 2.65 8.21
C PRO A 122 -22.03 4.16 8.34
N THR A 123 -20.92 4.87 8.47
CA THR A 123 -20.92 6.35 8.47
C THR A 123 -21.39 6.92 7.13
N GLY A 124 -21.00 6.31 6.01
CA GLY A 124 -21.16 6.90 4.68
C GLY A 124 -20.13 8.00 4.39
N GLY A 125 -19.96 8.33 3.11
CA GLY A 125 -18.97 9.28 2.61
C GLY A 125 -19.35 10.76 2.80
N PHE A 126 -20.63 11.05 2.97
CA PHE A 126 -21.17 12.42 3.07
C PHE A 126 -21.87 12.74 4.39
N ALA A 127 -21.76 11.87 5.39
CA ALA A 127 -22.32 12.15 6.71
C ALA A 127 -21.68 13.39 7.33
N THR A 128 -22.47 14.12 8.11
CA THR A 128 -21.98 15.18 8.98
C THR A 128 -21.15 14.60 10.13
N LYS A 129 -20.35 15.45 10.78
CA LYS A 129 -19.55 15.01 11.93
C LYS A 129 -20.41 14.44 13.07
N GLN A 130 -21.58 15.03 13.29
CA GLN A 130 -22.53 14.57 14.32
C GLN A 130 -23.10 13.18 14.01
N GLU A 131 -23.46 12.93 12.75
CA GLU A 131 -23.90 11.61 12.30
C GLU A 131 -22.76 10.59 12.42
N ALA A 132 -21.54 10.94 12.00
CA ALA A 132 -20.37 10.09 12.13
C ALA A 132 -20.05 9.74 13.61
N GLU A 133 -20.18 10.69 14.53
CA GLU A 133 -20.04 10.43 15.96
C GLU A 133 -21.08 9.42 16.47
N HIS A 134 -22.32 9.53 15.99
CA HIS A 134 -23.38 8.59 16.35
C HIS A 134 -23.08 7.19 15.82
N THR A 135 -22.72 7.05 14.54
CA THR A 135 -22.44 5.74 13.94
C THR A 135 -21.24 5.06 14.59
N VAL A 136 -20.20 5.82 14.94
CA VAL A 136 -19.02 5.30 15.67
C VAL A 136 -19.40 4.80 17.05
N LYS A 137 -20.14 5.58 17.84
CA LYS A 137 -20.58 5.18 19.19
C LYS A 137 -21.45 3.92 19.15
N GLU A 138 -22.39 3.87 18.21
CA GLU A 138 -23.30 2.73 18.05
C GLU A 138 -22.55 1.49 17.56
N THR A 139 -21.62 1.63 16.63
CA THR A 139 -20.75 0.52 16.17
C THR A 139 -19.94 -0.06 17.33
N ILE A 140 -19.32 0.78 18.16
CA ILE A 140 -18.58 0.33 19.34
C ILE A 140 -19.49 -0.37 20.35
N ARG A 141 -20.70 0.13 20.58
CA ARG A 141 -21.68 -0.49 21.48
C ARG A 141 -22.03 -1.90 20.99
N ARG A 142 -22.42 -2.04 19.72
CA ARG A 142 -22.77 -3.33 19.12
C ARG A 142 -21.59 -4.30 19.09
N ALA A 143 -20.38 -3.80 18.86
CA ALA A 143 -19.18 -4.61 18.91
C ALA A 143 -18.96 -5.23 20.31
N LYS A 144 -19.11 -4.44 21.38
CA LYS A 144 -19.00 -4.92 22.76
C LYS A 144 -20.06 -5.96 23.10
N GLU A 145 -21.31 -5.70 22.73
CA GLU A 145 -22.42 -6.63 22.97
C GLU A 145 -22.27 -7.92 22.15
N SER A 146 -21.78 -7.82 20.92
CA SER A 146 -21.59 -9.01 20.06
C SER A 146 -20.68 -10.07 20.65
N ILE A 147 -19.75 -9.70 21.54
CA ILE A 147 -18.83 -10.65 22.16
C ILE A 147 -19.59 -11.61 23.09
N SER A 148 -20.61 -11.14 23.81
CA SER A 148 -21.38 -11.98 24.74
C SER A 148 -22.41 -12.87 24.05
N TRP A 149 -22.69 -12.64 22.76
CA TRP A 149 -23.63 -13.43 21.97
C TRP A 149 -22.98 -14.57 21.20
N ARG A 150 -21.64 -14.58 21.09
CA ARG A 150 -20.88 -15.59 20.36
C ARG A 150 -20.79 -16.87 21.16
N GLU A 151 -21.03 -17.99 20.49
CA GLU A 151 -20.93 -19.34 21.05
C GLU A 151 -19.86 -20.18 20.33
N ASP A 152 -19.42 -19.79 19.13
CA ASP A 152 -18.42 -20.49 18.32
C ASP A 152 -17.03 -19.84 18.45
N ASP A 153 -16.13 -20.51 19.17
CA ASP A 153 -14.74 -20.07 19.40
C ASP A 153 -13.78 -20.38 18.25
N THR A 154 -14.23 -21.15 17.26
CA THR A 154 -13.45 -21.48 16.07
C THR A 154 -13.68 -20.49 14.92
N MET A 155 -14.66 -19.59 15.07
CA MET A 155 -15.04 -18.60 14.06
C MET A 155 -14.19 -17.36 14.20
N LEU A 156 -13.69 -16.82 13.10
CA LEU A 156 -13.07 -15.50 13.14
C LEU A 156 -14.16 -14.42 13.10
N TRP A 157 -13.93 -13.33 13.82
CA TRP A 157 -14.81 -12.18 13.83
C TRP A 157 -14.10 -10.94 13.32
N ALA A 158 -14.79 -10.21 12.46
CA ALA A 158 -14.36 -8.94 11.90
C ALA A 158 -15.10 -7.79 12.60
N GLY A 159 -14.33 -6.82 13.10
CA GLY A 159 -14.83 -5.63 13.80
C GLY A 159 -14.61 -4.38 12.97
N PRO A 160 -15.65 -3.85 12.28
CA PRO A 160 -15.51 -2.70 11.40
C PRO A 160 -15.11 -1.41 12.12
N VAL A 161 -14.24 -0.64 11.49
CA VAL A 161 -13.82 0.70 11.88
C VAL A 161 -14.62 1.72 11.07
N GLN A 162 -15.38 2.56 11.76
CA GLN A 162 -16.21 3.62 11.18
C GLN A 162 -15.67 5.01 11.54
N GLY A 163 -16.28 6.06 10.99
CA GLY A 163 -15.86 7.46 11.17
C GLY A 163 -15.70 8.22 9.85
N GLY A 164 -15.61 7.50 8.73
CA GLY A 164 -15.52 8.08 7.39
C GLY A 164 -14.34 9.06 7.26
N ARG A 165 -14.63 10.26 6.77
CA ARG A 165 -13.62 11.32 6.53
C ARG A 165 -13.12 12.01 7.81
N TYR A 166 -13.77 11.78 8.95
CA TYR A 166 -13.43 12.41 10.22
C TYR A 166 -12.36 11.60 10.94
N LEU A 167 -11.10 11.92 10.67
CA LEU A 167 -9.94 11.13 11.11
C LEU A 167 -9.84 10.97 12.63
N ASP A 168 -10.28 11.97 13.40
CA ASP A 168 -10.33 11.90 14.87
C ASP A 168 -11.33 10.83 15.36
N LEU A 169 -12.49 10.73 14.72
CA LEU A 169 -13.50 9.72 15.05
C LEU A 169 -13.08 8.33 14.55
N LEU A 170 -12.44 8.27 13.39
CA LEU A 170 -11.92 7.04 12.80
C LEU A 170 -10.79 6.45 13.64
N GLU A 171 -9.86 7.28 14.12
CA GLU A 171 -8.83 6.88 15.09
C GLU A 171 -9.45 6.39 16.39
N PHE A 172 -10.44 7.12 16.94
CA PHE A 172 -11.13 6.70 18.16
C PHE A 172 -11.81 5.34 18.00
N CYS A 173 -12.51 5.12 16.88
CA CYS A 173 -13.15 3.85 16.57
C CYS A 173 -12.13 2.72 16.41
N ALA A 174 -11.04 2.96 15.68
CA ALA A 174 -9.96 2.01 15.48
C ALA A 174 -9.32 1.56 16.79
N ARG A 175 -8.97 2.49 17.68
CA ARG A 175 -8.42 2.16 19.01
C ARG A 175 -9.40 1.32 19.83
N ALA A 176 -10.66 1.75 19.89
CA ALA A 176 -11.70 1.02 20.62
C ALA A 176 -11.95 -0.39 20.07
N MET A 177 -11.95 -0.56 18.74
CA MET A 177 -12.09 -1.89 18.11
C MET A 177 -10.86 -2.77 18.33
N GLY A 178 -9.67 -2.18 18.32
CA GLY A 178 -8.40 -2.88 18.53
C GLY A 178 -8.23 -3.47 19.93
N GLU A 179 -8.94 -2.93 20.94
CA GLU A 179 -8.96 -3.46 22.30
C GLU A 179 -9.92 -4.64 22.50
N LEU A 180 -10.81 -4.88 21.53
CA LEU A 180 -11.83 -5.93 21.59
C LEU A 180 -11.36 -7.22 20.90
N ASP A 181 -12.00 -8.34 21.21
CA ASP A 181 -11.66 -9.65 20.63
C ASP A 181 -12.22 -9.80 19.20
N PHE A 182 -11.57 -9.11 18.27
CA PHE A 182 -11.76 -9.23 16.83
C PHE A 182 -10.44 -9.56 16.16
N GLN A 183 -10.51 -10.41 15.14
CA GLN A 183 -9.34 -10.91 14.45
C GLN A 183 -8.99 -10.12 13.20
N ILE A 184 -9.98 -9.48 12.58
CA ILE A 184 -9.85 -8.70 11.34
C ILE A 184 -10.57 -7.37 11.55
N HIS A 185 -10.04 -6.29 10.96
CA HIS A 185 -10.66 -4.97 11.03
C HIS A 185 -10.99 -4.47 9.63
N PRO A 186 -12.27 -4.53 9.22
CA PRO A 186 -12.72 -3.86 8.02
C PRO A 186 -12.73 -2.34 8.20
N LEU A 187 -12.23 -1.59 7.22
CA LEU A 187 -12.37 -0.16 7.13
C LEU A 187 -13.70 0.16 6.43
N GLY A 188 -14.66 0.68 7.18
CA GLY A 188 -15.99 0.99 6.71
C GLY A 188 -16.11 2.32 5.99
N SER A 189 -17.13 2.43 5.12
CA SER A 189 -17.46 3.62 4.34
C SER A 189 -16.44 4.13 3.28
N PRO A 190 -15.47 3.35 2.75
CA PRO A 190 -14.57 3.84 1.70
C PRO A 190 -15.21 3.82 0.30
N THR A 191 -16.29 3.06 0.08
CA THR A 191 -16.87 2.82 -1.26
C THR A 191 -17.22 4.10 -1.99
N GLN A 192 -17.97 5.01 -1.36
CA GLN A 192 -18.36 6.29 -1.97
C GLN A 192 -17.16 7.19 -2.28
N ILE A 193 -16.12 7.14 -1.44
CA ILE A 193 -14.87 7.89 -1.63
C ILE A 193 -14.09 7.35 -2.85
N MET A 194 -14.08 6.02 -3.03
CA MET A 194 -13.47 5.38 -4.19
C MET A 194 -14.27 5.65 -5.48
N GLU A 195 -15.60 5.66 -5.41
CA GLU A 195 -16.48 5.99 -6.55
C GLU A 195 -16.27 7.44 -7.04
N GLU A 196 -15.95 8.37 -6.13
CA GLU A 196 -15.58 9.76 -6.44
C GLU A 196 -14.10 9.95 -6.83
N TYR A 197 -13.31 8.87 -6.84
CA TYR A 197 -11.87 8.90 -7.08
C TYR A 197 -11.12 9.80 -6.07
N ASP A 198 -11.63 9.97 -4.84
CA ASP A 198 -10.97 10.76 -3.79
C ASP A 198 -9.93 9.92 -3.03
N TYR A 199 -8.90 9.51 -3.77
CA TYR A 199 -7.84 8.65 -3.24
C TYR A 199 -6.97 9.35 -2.18
N ALA A 200 -6.91 10.68 -2.15
CA ALA A 200 -6.20 11.40 -1.09
C ALA A 200 -6.91 11.21 0.27
N THR A 201 -8.24 11.34 0.31
CA THR A 201 -9.00 11.03 1.52
C THR A 201 -8.89 9.55 1.89
N LEU A 202 -8.90 8.65 0.89
CA LEU A 202 -8.72 7.22 1.13
C LEU A 202 -7.37 6.92 1.80
N VAL A 203 -6.28 7.55 1.35
CA VAL A 203 -4.95 7.43 1.98
C VAL A 203 -5.02 7.83 3.45
N ASP A 204 -5.65 8.96 3.76
CA ASP A 204 -5.78 9.45 5.13
C ASP A 204 -6.53 8.48 6.03
N MET A 205 -7.63 7.91 5.53
CA MET A 205 -8.44 6.95 6.26
C MET A 205 -7.65 5.66 6.56
N ILE A 206 -6.99 5.09 5.55
CA ILE A 206 -6.23 3.85 5.72
C ILE A 206 -5.06 4.07 6.67
N ALA A 207 -4.26 5.13 6.47
CA ALA A 207 -3.12 5.43 7.33
C ALA A 207 -3.54 5.67 8.79
N THR A 208 -4.65 6.39 9.00
CA THR A 208 -5.19 6.65 10.34
C THR A 208 -5.65 5.36 11.02
N ALA A 209 -6.40 4.50 10.32
CA ALA A 209 -6.81 3.21 10.85
C ALA A 209 -5.60 2.33 11.20
N LYS A 210 -4.64 2.19 10.28
CA LYS A 210 -3.46 1.33 10.48
C LYS A 210 -2.57 1.76 11.64
N ARG A 211 -2.43 3.06 11.89
CA ARG A 211 -1.65 3.59 13.02
C ARG A 211 -2.33 3.38 14.36
N ALA A 212 -3.65 3.24 14.37
CA ALA A 212 -4.46 3.11 15.57
C ALA A 212 -4.77 1.64 15.93
N LEU A 213 -4.84 0.76 14.93
CA LEU A 213 -5.11 -0.66 15.11
C LEU A 213 -3.87 -1.46 15.56
N PRO A 214 -4.06 -2.61 16.24
CA PRO A 214 -2.96 -3.50 16.56
C PRO A 214 -2.26 -4.00 15.28
N PRO A 215 -0.92 -3.92 15.20
CA PRO A 215 -0.18 -4.19 13.98
C PRO A 215 -0.28 -5.66 13.53
N GLU A 216 -0.63 -6.60 14.40
CA GLU A 216 -0.77 -8.02 14.10
C GLU A 216 -2.13 -8.40 13.48
N ARG A 217 -3.08 -7.46 13.37
CA ARG A 217 -4.43 -7.72 12.84
C ARG A 217 -4.54 -7.31 11.38
N PRO A 218 -5.11 -8.13 10.47
CA PRO A 218 -5.38 -7.74 9.09
C PRO A 218 -6.33 -6.54 8.98
N LEU A 219 -6.02 -5.63 8.07
CA LEU A 219 -6.94 -4.56 7.67
C LEU A 219 -7.64 -4.96 6.37
N HIS A 220 -8.96 -4.95 6.38
CA HIS A 220 -9.79 -5.24 5.22
C HIS A 220 -10.35 -3.92 4.66
N LEU A 221 -10.09 -3.59 3.40
CA LEU A 221 -10.69 -2.42 2.76
C LEU A 221 -12.01 -2.77 2.08
N PHE A 222 -13.14 -2.35 2.67
CA PHE A 222 -14.46 -2.73 2.17
C PHE A 222 -14.75 -2.20 0.77
N GLY A 223 -15.31 -3.03 -0.10
CA GLY A 223 -15.78 -2.66 -1.44
C GLY A 223 -14.68 -2.32 -2.46
N ALA A 224 -13.40 -2.43 -2.06
CA ALA A 224 -12.27 -2.18 -2.94
C ALA A 224 -11.97 -3.41 -3.80
N GLY A 225 -12.06 -3.27 -5.12
CA GLY A 225 -11.57 -4.31 -6.03
C GLY A 225 -11.31 -3.86 -7.45
N HIS A 226 -11.14 -2.56 -7.67
CA HIS A 226 -10.62 -2.09 -8.94
C HIS A 226 -9.09 -2.19 -8.93
N PRO A 227 -8.44 -2.84 -9.91
CA PRO A 227 -6.99 -3.06 -9.93
C PRO A 227 -6.13 -1.81 -9.70
N MET A 228 -6.48 -0.71 -10.37
CA MET A 228 -5.69 0.54 -10.38
C MET A 228 -5.26 1.07 -8.99
N MET A 229 -6.04 0.82 -7.94
CA MET A 229 -5.81 1.41 -6.61
C MET A 229 -5.27 0.42 -5.57
N LEU A 230 -5.21 -0.88 -5.91
CA LEU A 230 -4.85 -1.92 -4.95
C LEU A 230 -3.42 -1.76 -4.45
N SER A 231 -2.47 -1.40 -5.32
CA SER A 231 -1.08 -1.20 -4.93
C SER A 231 -0.93 -0.07 -3.90
N LEU A 232 -1.63 1.05 -4.10
CA LEU A 232 -1.63 2.18 -3.15
C LEU A 232 -2.21 1.77 -1.80
N ALA A 233 -3.33 1.05 -1.78
CA ALA A 233 -3.95 0.56 -0.55
C ALA A 233 -3.06 -0.46 0.17
N VAL A 234 -2.42 -1.38 -0.56
CA VAL A 234 -1.47 -2.35 0.01
C VAL A 234 -0.24 -1.64 0.57
N ALA A 235 0.33 -0.65 -0.11
CA ALA A 235 1.48 0.12 0.39
C ALA A 235 1.19 0.85 1.71
N LEU A 236 -0.08 1.15 1.98
CA LEU A 236 -0.54 1.69 3.26
C LEU A 236 -0.81 0.61 4.32
N GLY A 237 -0.92 -0.66 3.94
CA GLY A 237 -1.04 -1.82 4.82
C GLY A 237 -2.41 -2.49 4.86
N CYS A 238 -3.21 -2.34 3.80
CA CYS A 238 -4.40 -3.18 3.56
C CYS A 238 -4.01 -4.61 3.17
N ASP A 239 -4.70 -5.60 3.73
CA ASP A 239 -4.44 -7.03 3.59
C ASP A 239 -5.55 -7.77 2.85
N LEU A 240 -6.79 -7.32 3.01
CA LEU A 240 -7.96 -7.97 2.44
C LEU A 240 -8.78 -6.94 1.67
N PHE A 241 -9.37 -7.39 0.58
CA PHE A 241 -10.17 -6.60 -0.33
C PHE A 241 -11.44 -7.39 -0.65
N ASP A 242 -12.58 -6.75 -0.86
CA ASP A 242 -13.76 -7.40 -1.40
C ASP A 242 -14.40 -6.58 -2.51
N SER A 243 -15.00 -7.26 -3.49
CA SER A 243 -15.65 -6.52 -4.57
C SER A 243 -16.71 -7.30 -5.32
N ALA A 244 -17.82 -6.61 -5.59
CA ALA A 244 -18.80 -6.98 -6.61
C ALA A 244 -18.49 -6.33 -7.96
N ALA A 245 -17.48 -5.44 -8.04
CA ALA A 245 -17.22 -4.60 -9.22
C ALA A 245 -16.93 -5.44 -10.46
N TYR A 246 -16.23 -6.57 -10.34
CA TYR A 246 -15.95 -7.46 -11.49
C TYR A 246 -17.23 -7.88 -12.23
N ALA A 247 -18.30 -8.22 -11.49
CA ALA A 247 -19.58 -8.64 -12.03
C ALA A 247 -20.49 -7.46 -12.38
N LEU A 248 -20.49 -6.39 -11.57
CA LEU A 248 -21.29 -5.19 -11.86
C LEU A 248 -20.79 -4.49 -13.13
N PHE A 249 -19.48 -4.38 -13.31
CA PHE A 249 -18.87 -3.77 -14.48
C PHE A 249 -19.17 -4.60 -15.72
N ALA A 250 -19.09 -5.93 -15.61
CA ALA A 250 -19.45 -6.84 -16.70
C ALA A 250 -20.90 -6.66 -17.18
N LYS A 251 -21.86 -6.48 -16.25
CA LYS A 251 -23.27 -6.17 -16.58
C LYS A 251 -23.44 -4.88 -17.37
N ASP A 252 -22.57 -3.91 -17.14
CA ASP A 252 -22.57 -2.61 -17.82
C ASP A 252 -21.71 -2.59 -19.10
N GLY A 253 -21.15 -3.73 -19.51
CA GLY A 253 -20.23 -3.82 -20.65
C GLY A 253 -18.85 -3.21 -20.39
N ARG A 254 -18.46 -3.06 -19.11
CA ARG A 254 -17.19 -2.46 -18.69
C ARG A 254 -16.09 -3.51 -18.53
N TYR A 255 -14.96 -3.21 -19.16
CA TYR A 255 -13.74 -4.00 -19.22
C TYR A 255 -12.68 -3.37 -18.30
N MET A 256 -12.26 -4.09 -17.26
CA MET A 256 -11.23 -3.63 -16.33
C MET A 256 -9.83 -3.82 -16.91
N THR A 257 -8.94 -2.88 -16.58
CA THR A 257 -7.49 -2.98 -16.80
C THR A 257 -6.75 -2.62 -15.51
N GLN A 258 -5.44 -2.88 -15.47
CA GLN A 258 -4.59 -2.40 -14.37
C GLN A 258 -4.56 -0.87 -14.26
N SER A 259 -4.86 -0.16 -15.34
CA SER A 259 -4.75 1.30 -15.42
C SER A 259 -6.09 2.03 -15.32
N GLY A 260 -7.21 1.34 -15.51
CA GLY A 260 -8.48 1.99 -15.80
C GLY A 260 -9.64 1.05 -16.02
N THR A 261 -10.75 1.62 -16.50
CA THR A 261 -11.90 0.90 -17.03
C THR A 261 -12.17 1.40 -18.43
N MET A 262 -12.49 0.49 -19.34
CA MET A 262 -12.86 0.75 -20.73
C MET A 262 -14.27 0.18 -20.98
N ARG A 263 -14.92 0.59 -22.06
CA ARG A 263 -16.13 -0.10 -22.51
C ARG A 263 -15.77 -1.10 -23.61
N VAL A 264 -16.28 -2.32 -23.52
CA VAL A 264 -15.91 -3.38 -24.46
C VAL A 264 -16.37 -3.11 -25.89
N ASP A 265 -17.45 -2.35 -26.05
CA ASP A 265 -18.02 -1.95 -27.34
C ASP A 265 -17.22 -0.81 -28.02
N GLU A 266 -16.26 -0.22 -27.33
CA GLU A 266 -15.37 0.84 -27.84
C GLU A 266 -13.95 0.33 -28.11
N LEU A 267 -13.68 -0.96 -27.87
CA LEU A 267 -12.36 -1.56 -28.08
C LEU A 267 -12.19 -2.05 -29.52
N GLU A 268 -11.05 -1.73 -30.12
CA GLU A 268 -10.60 -2.33 -31.38
C GLU A 268 -9.71 -3.57 -31.11
N GLU A 269 -9.01 -3.60 -29.98
CA GLU A 269 -8.16 -4.70 -29.53
C GLU A 269 -8.39 -4.96 -28.04
N LEU A 270 -8.25 -6.21 -27.61
CA LEU A 270 -8.30 -6.58 -26.20
C LEU A 270 -6.89 -6.53 -25.58
N PRO A 271 -6.55 -5.52 -24.77
CA PRO A 271 -5.19 -5.34 -24.23
C PRO A 271 -4.91 -6.25 -23.03
N CYS A 272 -5.13 -7.56 -23.18
CA CYS A 272 -4.94 -8.55 -22.13
C CYS A 272 -4.65 -9.94 -22.73
N SER A 273 -3.90 -10.75 -22.00
CA SER A 273 -3.57 -12.13 -22.39
C SER A 273 -4.22 -13.19 -21.49
N CYS A 274 -5.30 -12.85 -20.77
CA CYS A 274 -6.03 -13.81 -19.95
C CYS A 274 -6.69 -14.91 -20.80
N PRO A 275 -7.14 -16.04 -20.22
CA PRO A 275 -7.76 -17.13 -20.98
C PRO A 275 -8.98 -16.75 -21.83
N ILE A 276 -9.62 -15.61 -21.54
CA ILE A 276 -10.71 -15.03 -22.34
C ILE A 276 -10.15 -14.29 -23.55
N CYS A 277 -9.31 -13.28 -23.32
CA CYS A 277 -8.75 -12.40 -24.35
C CYS A 277 -7.73 -13.10 -25.27
N ALA A 278 -7.09 -14.18 -24.82
CA ALA A 278 -6.17 -14.97 -25.66
C ALA A 278 -6.88 -15.82 -26.72
N LYS A 279 -8.22 -15.98 -26.62
CA LYS A 279 -9.02 -16.84 -27.52
C LYS A 279 -10.06 -16.05 -28.31
N ARG A 280 -10.13 -14.73 -28.14
CA ARG A 280 -11.17 -13.87 -28.70
C ARG A 280 -10.60 -12.53 -29.09
N ASP A 281 -11.23 -11.87 -30.05
CA ASP A 281 -11.01 -10.47 -30.37
C ASP A 281 -12.15 -9.58 -29.84
N ALA A 282 -12.10 -8.27 -30.14
CA ALA A 282 -13.13 -7.34 -29.69
C ALA A 282 -14.47 -7.55 -30.44
N GLU A 283 -14.44 -8.01 -31.68
CA GLU A 283 -15.64 -8.26 -32.51
C GLU A 283 -16.45 -9.43 -31.95
N ASP A 284 -15.78 -10.48 -31.45
CA ASP A 284 -16.42 -11.63 -30.78
C ASP A 284 -17.36 -11.18 -29.64
N PHE A 285 -16.97 -10.14 -28.89
CA PHE A 285 -17.82 -9.63 -27.79
C PHE A 285 -19.11 -9.00 -28.33
N ALA A 286 -19.09 -8.40 -29.52
CA ALA A 286 -20.27 -7.82 -30.15
C ALA A 286 -21.25 -8.91 -30.64
N GLU A 287 -20.74 -10.06 -31.08
CA GLU A 287 -21.51 -11.15 -31.67
C GLU A 287 -22.20 -12.07 -30.64
N VAL A 288 -21.62 -12.23 -29.44
CA VAL A 288 -22.21 -13.07 -28.39
C VAL A 288 -23.46 -12.46 -27.75
N THR A 289 -24.27 -13.33 -27.15
CA THR A 289 -25.46 -12.91 -26.39
C THR A 289 -25.06 -12.04 -25.19
N LYS A 290 -25.99 -11.21 -24.70
CA LYS A 290 -25.75 -10.36 -23.53
C LYS A 290 -25.31 -11.17 -22.30
N GLU A 291 -25.97 -12.29 -22.01
CA GLU A 291 -25.64 -13.13 -20.85
C GLU A 291 -24.25 -13.76 -20.98
N GLU A 292 -23.89 -14.23 -22.17
CA GLU A 292 -22.56 -14.74 -22.44
C GLU A 292 -21.49 -13.65 -22.31
N ARG A 293 -21.75 -12.46 -22.86
CA ARG A 293 -20.87 -11.28 -22.75
C ARG A 293 -20.61 -10.92 -21.29
N GLU A 294 -21.66 -10.87 -20.47
CA GLU A 294 -21.55 -10.61 -19.02
C GLU A 294 -20.66 -11.67 -18.34
N GLY A 295 -20.85 -12.94 -18.67
CA GLY A 295 -20.03 -14.03 -18.14
C GLY A 295 -18.56 -13.95 -18.56
N LEU A 296 -18.27 -13.57 -19.81
CA LEU A 296 -16.91 -13.42 -20.33
C LEU A 296 -16.20 -12.22 -19.70
N LEU A 297 -16.88 -11.07 -19.64
CA LEU A 297 -16.34 -9.86 -19.02
C LEU A 297 -16.09 -10.03 -17.52
N ALA A 298 -16.99 -10.71 -16.80
CA ALA A 298 -16.80 -10.93 -15.37
C ALA A 298 -15.54 -11.76 -15.09
N ARG A 299 -15.30 -12.80 -15.89
CA ARG A 299 -14.09 -13.63 -15.81
C ARG A 299 -12.85 -12.83 -16.15
N HIS A 300 -12.86 -12.09 -17.26
CA HIS A 300 -11.77 -11.18 -17.64
C HIS A 300 -11.44 -10.21 -16.50
N ASN A 301 -12.44 -9.49 -15.99
CA ASN A 301 -12.27 -8.51 -14.92
C ASN A 301 -11.61 -9.14 -13.68
N LEU A 302 -12.04 -10.36 -13.32
CA LEU A 302 -11.46 -11.07 -12.19
C LEU A 302 -10.01 -11.52 -12.44
N TYR A 303 -9.67 -11.97 -13.65
CA TYR A 303 -8.28 -12.29 -14.02
C TYR A 303 -7.37 -11.08 -13.85
N VAL A 304 -7.80 -9.89 -14.29
CA VAL A 304 -7.00 -8.66 -14.16
C VAL A 304 -6.78 -8.28 -12.69
N VAL A 305 -7.79 -8.43 -11.83
CA VAL A 305 -7.65 -8.16 -10.39
C VAL A 305 -6.68 -9.14 -9.73
N VAL A 306 -6.79 -10.43 -10.06
CA VAL A 306 -5.90 -11.47 -9.54
C VAL A 306 -4.46 -11.27 -10.01
N GLU A 307 -4.28 -10.89 -11.27
CA GLU A 307 -2.97 -10.55 -11.83
C GLU A 307 -2.33 -9.38 -11.09
N GLU A 308 -3.09 -8.31 -10.85
CA GLU A 308 -2.58 -7.15 -10.11
C GLU A 308 -2.17 -7.53 -8.68
N LEU A 309 -2.97 -8.31 -7.96
CA LEU A 309 -2.60 -8.79 -6.62
C LEU A 309 -1.36 -9.69 -6.62
N ARG A 310 -1.18 -10.53 -7.64
CA ARG A 310 0.04 -11.33 -7.82
C ARG A 310 1.25 -10.43 -8.05
N SER A 311 1.15 -9.42 -8.90
CA SER A 311 2.20 -8.43 -9.16
C SER A 311 2.56 -7.61 -7.91
N ILE A 312 1.56 -7.24 -7.11
CA ILE A 312 1.76 -6.56 -5.83
C ILE A 312 2.52 -7.48 -4.85
N ARG A 313 2.12 -8.75 -4.74
CA ARG A 313 2.86 -9.71 -3.89
C ARG A 313 4.29 -9.87 -4.37
N GLU A 314 4.52 -10.00 -5.67
CA GLU A 314 5.88 -10.15 -6.19
C GLU A 314 6.74 -8.91 -5.93
N SER A 315 6.20 -7.70 -6.12
CA SER A 315 6.94 -6.48 -5.80
C SER A 315 7.27 -6.34 -4.31
N ILE A 316 6.43 -6.84 -3.40
CA ILE A 316 6.80 -6.96 -1.97
C ILE A 316 7.99 -7.90 -1.77
N ARG A 317 8.02 -9.06 -2.45
CA ARG A 317 9.13 -10.01 -2.32
C ARG A 317 10.45 -9.45 -2.84
N GLU A 318 10.36 -8.68 -3.92
CA GLU A 318 11.52 -8.07 -4.57
C GLU A 318 11.97 -6.74 -3.95
N GLY A 319 11.16 -6.14 -3.06
CA GLY A 319 11.44 -4.83 -2.47
C GLY A 319 11.26 -3.67 -3.46
N THR A 320 10.28 -3.80 -4.36
CA THR A 320 9.97 -2.86 -5.45
C THR A 320 8.52 -2.38 -5.42
N LEU A 321 7.82 -2.53 -4.29
CA LEU A 321 6.42 -2.10 -4.16
C LEU A 321 6.28 -0.60 -4.41
N TRP A 322 7.26 0.21 -4.01
CA TRP A 322 7.26 1.64 -4.26
C TRP A 322 7.20 1.95 -5.77
N GLU A 323 8.07 1.34 -6.57
CA GLU A 323 8.07 1.48 -8.03
C GLU A 323 6.75 1.02 -8.66
N HIS A 324 6.18 -0.07 -8.14
CA HIS A 324 4.89 -0.59 -8.59
C HIS A 324 3.74 0.40 -8.31
N VAL A 325 3.71 1.00 -7.10
CA VAL A 325 2.76 2.06 -6.73
C VAL A 325 2.94 3.30 -7.60
N GLU A 326 4.19 3.73 -7.81
CA GLU A 326 4.53 4.87 -8.66
C GLU A 326 4.05 4.69 -10.10
N SER A 327 4.20 3.48 -10.66
CA SER A 327 3.71 3.13 -11.99
C SER A 327 2.18 3.21 -12.06
N ARG A 328 1.48 2.55 -11.13
CA ARG A 328 0.01 2.51 -11.11
C ARG A 328 -0.60 3.89 -10.85
N CYS A 329 -0.05 4.67 -9.93
CA CYS A 329 -0.65 5.95 -9.57
C CYS A 329 -0.51 7.03 -10.66
N ARG A 330 0.35 6.84 -11.65
CA ARG A 330 0.48 7.74 -12.80
C ARG A 330 -0.56 7.50 -13.90
N THR A 331 -1.44 6.50 -13.77
CA THR A 331 -2.47 6.23 -14.78
C THR A 331 -3.66 7.20 -14.70
N HIS A 332 -3.87 7.85 -13.55
CA HIS A 332 -4.96 8.80 -13.35
C HIS A 332 -4.58 9.96 -12.41
N PRO A 333 -4.89 11.24 -12.73
CA PRO A 333 -4.50 12.39 -11.90
C PRO A 333 -4.95 12.31 -10.44
N LYS A 334 -6.17 11.80 -10.19
CA LYS A 334 -6.66 11.64 -8.81
C LYS A 334 -5.92 10.55 -8.02
N LEU A 335 -5.47 9.51 -8.71
CA LEU A 335 -4.69 8.46 -8.07
C LEU A 335 -3.27 8.97 -7.76
N TYR A 336 -2.72 9.80 -8.67
CA TYR A 336 -1.49 10.54 -8.42
C TYR A 336 -1.62 11.51 -7.23
N CYS A 337 -2.78 12.17 -7.04
CA CYS A 337 -3.04 12.93 -5.81
C CYS A 337 -2.99 12.05 -4.56
N GLY A 338 -3.50 10.80 -4.63
CA GLY A 338 -3.36 9.80 -3.56
C GLY A 338 -1.89 9.47 -3.26
N LEU A 339 -1.07 9.26 -4.29
CA LEU A 339 0.38 9.05 -4.14
C LEU A 339 1.10 10.27 -3.56
N LYS A 340 0.74 11.50 -3.98
CA LYS A 340 1.28 12.71 -3.37
C LYS A 340 0.90 12.82 -1.90
N ARG A 341 -0.33 12.41 -1.54
CA ARG A 341 -0.78 12.39 -0.15
C ARG A 341 -0.07 11.32 0.69
N LEU A 342 0.28 10.19 0.11
CA LEU A 342 1.08 9.13 0.76
C LEU A 342 2.41 9.69 1.33
N LEU A 343 2.99 10.70 0.68
CA LEU A 343 4.26 11.32 1.10
C LEU A 343 4.18 11.99 2.49
N ASP A 344 2.99 12.45 2.88
CA ASP A 344 2.76 13.05 4.21
C ASP A 344 2.82 12.00 5.33
N TYR A 345 2.77 10.71 4.97
CA TYR A 345 2.85 9.57 5.89
C TYR A 345 4.21 8.87 5.87
N ARG A 346 5.27 9.53 5.37
CA ARG A 346 6.63 8.96 5.28
C ARG A 346 7.18 8.37 6.59
N GLU A 347 6.86 8.95 7.74
CA GLU A 347 7.28 8.43 9.05
C GLU A 347 6.61 7.09 9.38
N TYR A 348 5.32 6.96 9.04
CA TYR A 348 4.61 5.70 9.17
C TYR A 348 5.16 4.64 8.22
N LEU A 349 5.47 5.02 6.99
CA LEU A 349 6.07 4.09 6.03
C LEU A 349 7.46 3.64 6.47
N GLU A 350 8.32 4.55 6.94
CA GLU A 350 9.67 4.21 7.41
C GLU A 350 9.69 3.23 8.58
N LEU A 351 8.72 3.37 9.49
CA LEU A 351 8.57 2.47 10.64
C LEU A 351 8.25 1.02 10.23
N ASN A 352 7.54 0.84 9.11
CA ASN A 352 7.09 -0.47 8.64
C ASN A 352 7.99 -1.06 7.56
N ASP A 353 8.74 -0.20 6.87
CA ASP A 353 9.66 -0.55 5.80
C ASP A 353 10.90 -1.30 6.32
N PRO A 354 11.34 -2.39 5.67
CA PRO A 354 12.51 -3.14 6.10
C PRO A 354 13.80 -2.34 5.90
N LEU A 355 14.79 -2.52 6.79
CA LEU A 355 16.09 -1.86 6.63
C LEU A 355 16.81 -2.27 5.34
N VAL A 356 16.68 -3.54 4.98
CA VAL A 356 17.18 -4.15 3.75
C VAL A 356 16.20 -5.26 3.40
N ASN A 357 15.71 -5.24 2.15
CA ASN A 357 14.83 -6.29 1.63
C ASN A 357 15.57 -7.62 1.51
N ARG A 358 14.81 -8.73 1.55
CA ARG A 358 15.36 -10.09 1.38
C ARG A 358 16.15 -10.21 0.07
N VAL A 359 15.62 -9.61 -0.98
CA VAL A 359 16.30 -9.42 -2.27
C VAL A 359 16.79 -7.98 -2.33
N VAL A 360 18.10 -7.77 -2.47
CA VAL A 360 18.66 -6.43 -2.61
C VAL A 360 18.60 -6.02 -4.08
N ARG A 361 17.75 -5.06 -4.40
CA ARG A 361 17.63 -4.42 -5.72
C ARG A 361 18.16 -2.99 -5.68
N GLY A 362 18.52 -2.47 -6.85
CA GLY A 362 18.80 -1.05 -7.01
C GLY A 362 17.51 -0.25 -6.92
N LEU A 363 17.49 0.81 -6.13
CA LEU A 363 16.34 1.72 -6.01
C LEU A 363 16.22 2.61 -7.26
N PHE A 364 15.02 2.86 -7.76
CA PHE A 364 14.82 3.77 -8.88
C PHE A 364 14.27 5.12 -8.44
N PHE A 365 14.87 6.19 -8.97
CA PHE A 365 14.49 7.57 -8.70
C PHE A 365 14.10 8.29 -9.99
N TYR A 366 12.83 8.66 -10.11
CA TYR A 366 12.28 9.32 -11.30
C TYR A 366 12.11 10.82 -11.08
N ASP A 367 11.58 11.22 -9.92
CA ASP A 367 11.26 12.60 -9.58
C ASP A 367 11.16 12.82 -8.06
N GLU A 368 10.51 13.92 -7.64
CA GLU A 368 10.29 14.29 -6.24
C GLU A 368 9.53 13.24 -5.42
N VAL A 369 8.68 12.44 -6.06
CA VAL A 369 7.93 11.37 -5.39
C VAL A 369 8.91 10.29 -4.95
N SER A 370 9.76 9.81 -5.87
CA SER A 370 10.77 8.80 -5.54
C SER A 370 11.75 9.26 -4.46
N MET A 371 12.05 10.56 -4.39
CA MET A 371 12.91 11.11 -3.33
C MET A 371 12.28 11.10 -1.93
N SER A 372 10.97 10.87 -1.83
CA SER A 372 10.21 10.85 -0.58
C SER A 372 10.06 9.44 0.02
N ARG A 373 10.76 8.46 -0.56
CA ARG A 373 10.83 7.08 -0.10
C ARG A 373 11.36 6.92 1.33
N PRO A 374 10.92 5.86 2.05
CA PRO A 374 11.45 5.51 3.37
C PRO A 374 12.97 5.47 3.47
N GLU A 375 13.67 4.90 2.49
CA GLU A 375 15.12 4.71 2.57
C GLU A 375 15.87 6.04 2.51
N VAL A 376 15.40 7.00 1.70
CA VAL A 376 15.97 8.35 1.62
C VAL A 376 15.70 9.11 2.91
N TYR A 377 14.47 9.06 3.42
CA TYR A 377 14.08 9.70 4.67
C TYR A 377 14.92 9.15 5.84
N ARG A 378 14.96 7.82 6.00
CA ARG A 378 15.77 7.11 7.00
C ARG A 378 17.25 7.49 6.93
N TYR A 379 17.81 7.57 5.72
CA TYR A 379 19.19 7.97 5.53
C TYR A 379 19.43 9.39 6.04
N LYS A 380 18.63 10.36 5.59
CA LYS A 380 18.77 11.78 5.97
C LYS A 380 18.64 11.96 7.49
N GLU A 381 17.66 11.31 8.12
CA GLU A 381 17.48 11.33 9.58
C GLU A 381 18.68 10.74 10.33
N ARG A 382 19.24 9.61 9.86
CA ARG A 382 20.42 8.99 10.50
C ARG A 382 21.68 9.85 10.32
N ILE A 383 21.86 10.49 9.17
CA ILE A 383 22.95 11.43 8.96
C ILE A 383 22.81 12.65 9.89
N ALA A 384 21.61 13.19 10.06
CA ALA A 384 21.38 14.30 10.95
C ALA A 384 21.65 13.93 12.42
N SER A 385 21.04 12.84 12.89
CA SER A 385 20.96 12.51 14.33
C SER A 385 22.04 11.56 14.86
N ARG A 386 22.61 10.67 14.03
CA ARG A 386 23.51 9.59 14.49
C ARG A 386 24.94 9.74 13.98
N TYR A 387 25.11 10.34 12.80
CA TYR A 387 26.42 10.44 12.18
C TYR A 387 27.26 11.57 12.79
N SER A 388 28.51 11.26 13.12
CA SER A 388 29.52 12.21 13.57
C SER A 388 30.72 12.20 12.64
N ARG A 389 31.28 13.38 12.36
CA ARG A 389 32.54 13.54 11.63
C ARG A 389 33.63 12.63 12.20
N PRO A 390 34.44 11.93 11.36
CA PRO A 390 35.52 11.10 11.85
C PRO A 390 36.59 11.94 12.57
N LYS A 391 37.25 11.36 13.59
CA LYS A 391 38.28 12.05 14.37
C LYS A 391 39.46 12.46 13.48
N GLY A 392 40.01 13.66 13.73
CA GLY A 392 41.15 14.21 12.99
C GLY A 392 40.81 14.84 11.63
N LYS A 393 39.59 14.67 11.12
CA LYS A 393 39.20 15.10 9.77
C LYS A 393 38.63 16.52 9.71
N ASP A 394 39.44 17.55 9.97
CA ASP A 394 38.96 18.92 10.18
C ASP A 394 38.50 19.68 8.93
N ILE A 395 38.82 19.18 7.73
CA ILE A 395 38.49 19.81 6.45
C ILE A 395 37.47 18.94 5.71
N LEU A 396 36.32 19.50 5.35
CA LEU A 396 35.33 18.84 4.49
C LEU A 396 35.58 19.19 3.03
N LEU A 397 35.67 18.16 2.18
CA LEU A 397 35.65 18.26 0.73
C LEU A 397 34.38 17.59 0.20
N LEU A 398 33.46 18.40 -0.33
CA LEU A 398 32.26 17.97 -1.02
C LEU A 398 32.55 17.78 -2.52
N VAL A 399 32.41 16.55 -2.99
CA VAL A 399 32.63 16.14 -4.39
C VAL A 399 31.28 15.79 -5.03
N PRO A 400 30.97 16.18 -6.28
CA PRO A 400 29.74 15.74 -6.93
C PRO A 400 29.62 14.21 -6.93
N MET A 401 28.41 13.68 -6.68
CA MET A 401 28.15 12.25 -6.83
C MET A 401 28.48 11.81 -8.27
N PRO A 402 29.38 10.84 -8.47
CA PRO A 402 29.68 10.31 -9.78
C PRO A 402 28.59 9.33 -10.25
N GLU A 403 28.48 9.15 -11.57
CA GLU A 403 27.62 8.10 -12.16
C GLU A 403 28.16 6.69 -11.83
N GLU A 404 29.48 6.53 -11.78
CA GLU A 404 30.14 5.28 -11.43
C GLU A 404 29.90 4.91 -9.96
N LYS A 405 29.20 3.80 -9.71
CA LYS A 405 28.91 3.25 -8.38
C LYS A 405 29.68 1.93 -8.13
N PRO A 406 30.23 1.71 -6.94
CA PRO A 406 30.25 2.63 -5.80
C PRO A 406 31.15 3.85 -6.03
N PHE A 407 30.77 4.99 -5.45
CA PHE A 407 31.42 6.27 -5.68
C PHE A 407 32.92 6.27 -5.34
N THR A 408 33.34 5.45 -4.38
CA THR A 408 34.74 5.25 -3.96
C THR A 408 35.66 4.67 -5.03
N LYS A 409 35.10 4.04 -6.07
CA LYS A 409 35.83 3.47 -7.21
C LYS A 409 35.85 4.39 -8.43
N SER A 410 35.10 5.49 -8.41
CA SER A 410 35.04 6.46 -9.50
C SER A 410 36.40 7.11 -9.77
N LYS A 411 36.60 7.55 -11.01
CA LYS A 411 37.80 8.30 -11.42
C LYS A 411 38.05 9.53 -10.53
N ILE A 412 37.01 10.32 -10.26
CA ILE A 412 37.13 11.52 -9.42
C ILE A 412 37.56 11.18 -7.99
N CYS A 413 37.03 10.11 -7.40
CA CYS A 413 37.42 9.71 -6.05
C CYS A 413 38.87 9.19 -6.02
N ASN A 414 39.30 8.43 -7.03
CA ASN A 414 40.68 7.99 -7.15
C ASN A 414 41.65 9.18 -7.29
N SER A 415 41.29 10.18 -8.10
CA SER A 415 42.05 11.44 -8.18
C SER A 415 42.12 12.16 -6.84
N VAL A 416 41.00 12.29 -6.11
CA VAL A 416 40.99 12.91 -4.77
C VAL A 416 41.89 12.15 -3.78
N LYS A 417 41.82 10.81 -3.77
CA LYS A 417 42.66 9.96 -2.91
C LYS A 417 44.15 10.10 -3.23
N GLU A 418 44.51 10.15 -4.50
CA GLU A 418 45.89 10.37 -4.93
C GLU A 418 46.39 11.76 -4.56
N PHE A 419 45.54 12.77 -4.77
CA PHE A 419 45.88 14.16 -4.58
C PHE A 419 46.08 14.54 -3.10
N PHE A 420 45.34 13.89 -2.20
CA PHE A 420 45.41 14.06 -0.75
C PHE A 420 46.03 12.86 -0.03
N ARG A 421 46.89 12.08 -0.71
CA ARG A 421 47.53 10.88 -0.14
C ARG A 421 48.27 11.15 1.18
N ASP A 422 48.92 12.31 1.28
CA ASP A 422 49.72 12.71 2.45
C ASP A 422 48.92 13.52 3.49
N ARG A 423 47.59 13.59 3.33
CA ARG A 423 46.69 14.46 4.11
C ARG A 423 45.62 13.65 4.82
N GLU A 424 45.80 13.45 6.11
CA GLU A 424 44.83 12.73 6.94
C GLU A 424 43.70 13.63 7.49
N ASP A 425 43.82 14.96 7.40
CA ASP A 425 42.87 15.93 7.92
C ASP A 425 41.66 16.20 6.98
N VAL A 426 41.69 15.68 5.75
CA VAL A 426 40.64 15.87 4.75
C VAL A 426 39.60 14.74 4.82
N HIS A 427 38.35 15.13 4.98
CA HIS A 427 37.17 14.28 4.86
C HIS A 427 36.52 14.43 3.49
N VAL A 428 36.37 13.33 2.78
CA VAL A 428 35.70 13.32 1.48
C VAL A 428 34.25 12.89 1.67
N CYS A 429 33.33 13.71 1.17
CA CYS A 429 31.91 13.40 1.10
C CYS A 429 31.41 13.68 -0.31
N PHE A 430 30.51 12.84 -0.81
CA PHE A 430 29.82 13.04 -2.07
C PHE A 430 28.57 13.90 -1.85
N TYR A 431 28.17 14.72 -2.83
CA TYR A 431 26.93 15.48 -2.76
C TYR A 431 26.09 15.30 -4.03
N GLY A 432 24.77 15.25 -3.86
CA GLY A 432 23.82 15.07 -4.95
C GLY A 432 22.51 14.44 -4.51
N ASP A 433 21.52 14.45 -5.39
CA ASP A 433 20.28 13.73 -5.18
C ASP A 433 20.50 12.22 -5.42
N PRO A 434 19.75 11.34 -4.74
CA PRO A 434 18.64 11.63 -3.83
C PRO A 434 19.05 11.85 -2.35
N PHE A 435 20.28 11.48 -1.99
CA PHE A 435 20.69 11.32 -0.60
C PHE A 435 21.23 12.59 0.07
N GLY A 436 21.53 13.65 -0.68
CA GLY A 436 22.12 14.84 -0.09
C GLY A 436 23.63 14.72 -0.01
N VAL A 437 24.16 14.59 1.21
CA VAL A 437 25.59 14.36 1.46
C VAL A 437 25.82 12.90 1.84
N VAL A 438 26.78 12.25 1.18
CA VAL A 438 27.19 10.86 1.41
C VAL A 438 28.66 10.80 1.83
N PRO A 439 28.97 10.56 3.12
CA PRO A 439 30.32 10.30 3.57
C PRO A 439 30.96 9.13 2.82
N SER A 440 32.23 9.27 2.44
CA SER A 440 32.91 8.29 1.57
C SER A 440 32.91 6.87 2.16
N GLU A 441 33.04 6.75 3.48
CA GLU A 441 33.03 5.52 4.24
C GLU A 441 31.68 4.82 4.27
N LEU A 442 30.58 5.53 3.97
CA LEU A 442 29.24 4.96 3.88
C LEU A 442 28.85 4.59 2.46
N SER A 443 29.54 5.11 1.44
CA SER A 443 29.10 5.04 0.03
C SER A 443 28.77 3.63 -0.47
N GLU A 444 29.43 2.59 0.02
CA GLU A 444 29.20 1.19 -0.40
C GLU A 444 28.02 0.51 0.33
N THR A 445 27.41 1.19 1.30
CA THR A 445 26.30 0.67 2.10
C THR A 445 24.96 0.90 1.41
N PHE A 446 24.04 -0.06 1.49
CA PHE A 446 22.68 0.11 0.97
C PHE A 446 21.96 1.31 1.61
N PRO A 447 21.24 2.15 0.84
CA PRO A 447 21.04 2.12 -0.63
C PRO A 447 22.00 3.03 -1.43
N LEU A 448 23.12 3.46 -0.87
CA LEU A 448 23.93 4.60 -1.35
C LEU A 448 24.75 4.32 -2.62
N SER A 449 24.88 3.07 -3.03
CA SER A 449 25.45 2.67 -4.32
C SER A 449 24.52 1.79 -5.14
N GLN A 450 23.38 1.38 -4.58
CA GLN A 450 22.41 0.48 -5.18
C GLN A 450 21.18 1.28 -5.59
N PHE A 451 21.36 2.18 -6.55
CA PHE A 451 20.26 2.95 -7.11
C PHE A 451 20.54 3.40 -8.54
N GLU A 452 19.49 3.74 -9.28
CA GLU A 452 19.55 4.51 -10.52
C GLU A 452 18.63 5.72 -10.44
N SER A 453 19.05 6.81 -11.07
CA SER A 453 18.33 8.08 -11.03
C SER A 453 18.18 8.68 -12.41
N ALA A 454 16.99 9.19 -12.72
CA ALA A 454 16.78 10.05 -13.87
C ALA A 454 17.67 11.31 -13.80
N ILE A 455 18.04 11.85 -14.95
CA ILE A 455 18.85 13.07 -15.02
C ILE A 455 18.01 14.25 -14.51
N GLY A 456 18.57 15.03 -13.58
CA GLY A 456 17.98 16.30 -13.18
C GLY A 456 16.83 16.20 -12.18
N LEU A 457 16.94 15.33 -11.17
CA LEU A 457 16.00 15.25 -10.02
C LEU A 457 15.82 16.57 -9.24
N GLY A 458 16.63 17.59 -9.53
CA GLY A 458 16.53 18.93 -8.99
C GLY A 458 17.79 19.35 -8.23
N LYS A 459 17.58 20.10 -7.16
CA LYS A 459 18.63 20.59 -6.24
C LYS A 459 18.23 20.35 -4.78
N ALA A 460 17.42 19.32 -4.51
CA ALA A 460 16.89 19.04 -3.17
C ALA A 460 18.02 18.71 -2.18
N TRP A 461 19.13 18.17 -2.66
CA TRP A 461 20.35 17.93 -1.88
C TRP A 461 20.91 19.19 -1.19
N ARG A 462 20.70 20.40 -1.72
CA ARG A 462 21.32 21.63 -1.21
C ARG A 462 20.99 21.89 0.26
N GLU A 463 19.72 21.84 0.62
CA GLU A 463 19.26 22.07 1.99
C GLU A 463 19.91 21.07 2.96
N SER A 464 19.91 19.78 2.59
CA SER A 464 20.55 18.74 3.40
C SER A 464 22.07 18.93 3.54
N ALA A 465 22.74 19.46 2.50
CA ALA A 465 24.17 19.73 2.54
C ALA A 465 24.51 20.95 3.41
N GLU A 466 23.72 22.02 3.34
CA GLU A 466 23.86 23.19 4.23
C GLU A 466 23.65 22.81 5.70
N ALA A 467 22.66 21.96 5.99
CA ALA A 467 22.43 21.41 7.32
C ALA A 467 23.60 20.52 7.78
N PHE A 468 24.14 19.67 6.90
CA PHE A 468 25.32 18.85 7.22
C PHE A 468 26.55 19.72 7.54
N ILE A 469 26.82 20.77 6.75
CA ILE A 469 27.94 21.67 6.96
C ILE A 469 27.84 22.36 8.33
N SER A 470 26.67 22.92 8.65
CA SER A 470 26.46 23.71 9.86
C SER A 470 26.48 22.87 11.14
N THR A 471 26.11 21.59 11.08
CA THR A 471 25.97 20.73 12.26
C THR A 471 27.20 19.88 12.57
N LYS A 472 28.07 19.58 11.58
CA LYS A 472 29.15 18.60 11.76
C LYS A 472 30.50 19.20 12.18
N GLY A 473 30.59 20.51 12.33
CA GLY A 473 31.72 21.18 13.01
C GLY A 473 33.07 21.08 12.28
N TYR A 474 33.08 21.13 10.95
CA TYR A 474 34.30 21.25 10.17
C TYR A 474 34.91 22.65 10.29
N LYS A 475 36.25 22.76 10.32
CA LYS A 475 36.95 24.04 10.38
C LYS A 475 37.02 24.75 9.04
N LYS A 476 37.14 23.96 7.96
CA LYS A 476 37.16 24.45 6.57
C LYS A 476 36.26 23.54 5.74
N VAL A 477 35.53 24.13 4.81
CA VAL A 477 34.60 23.41 3.94
C VAL A 477 34.81 23.88 2.52
N PHE A 478 35.02 22.93 1.62
CA PHE A 478 35.21 23.15 0.19
C PHE A 478 34.20 22.32 -0.59
N ILE A 479 33.74 22.85 -1.72
CA ILE A 479 32.82 22.16 -2.63
C ILE A 479 33.32 22.29 -4.07
N LEU A 480 33.38 21.16 -4.77
CA LEU A 480 33.82 21.10 -6.16
C LEU A 480 32.66 21.35 -7.13
N GLY A 481 32.80 22.37 -7.98
CA GLY A 481 31.97 22.58 -9.17
C GLY A 481 30.58 23.21 -8.96
N GLN A 482 30.19 23.56 -7.72
CA GLN A 482 28.91 24.21 -7.43
C GLN A 482 29.04 25.20 -6.27
N GLU A 483 28.27 26.29 -6.31
CA GLU A 483 28.11 27.18 -5.15
C GLU A 483 27.15 26.58 -4.11
N LEU A 484 27.55 26.65 -2.84
CA LEU A 484 26.77 26.19 -1.69
C LEU A 484 27.07 27.05 -0.47
N LYS A 485 26.04 27.44 0.29
CA LYS A 485 26.21 28.24 1.50
C LYS A 485 27.04 27.48 2.54
N GLY A 486 28.00 28.16 3.16
CA GLY A 486 28.88 27.57 4.16
C GLY A 486 30.05 26.75 3.58
N ALA A 487 30.21 26.70 2.26
CA ALA A 487 31.33 26.06 1.58
C ALA A 487 32.05 27.05 0.64
N LYS A 488 33.38 26.97 0.58
CA LYS A 488 34.15 27.68 -0.46
C LYS A 488 34.15 26.86 -1.75
N MET A 489 33.60 27.43 -2.82
CA MET A 489 33.64 26.79 -4.14
C MET A 489 35.08 26.71 -4.67
N ILE A 490 35.40 25.57 -5.25
CA ILE A 490 36.63 25.33 -6.03
C ILE A 490 36.23 24.75 -7.39
N ASN A 491 37.02 25.06 -8.42
CA ASN A 491 36.79 24.56 -9.77
C ASN A 491 37.63 23.34 -10.10
N SER A 492 38.74 23.12 -9.37
CA SER A 492 39.61 21.96 -9.55
C SER A 492 40.30 21.53 -8.24
N LEU A 493 40.85 20.32 -8.23
CA LEU A 493 41.63 19.82 -7.08
C LEU A 493 42.96 20.58 -6.94
N GLU A 494 43.55 21.05 -8.04
CA GLU A 494 44.75 21.89 -8.05
C GLU A 494 44.53 23.24 -7.36
N GLU A 495 43.38 23.86 -7.59
CA GLU A 495 42.97 25.07 -6.86
C GLU A 495 42.94 24.81 -5.35
N LEU A 496 42.35 23.68 -4.95
CA LEU A 496 42.28 23.29 -3.54
C LEU A 496 43.67 23.05 -2.93
N LYS A 497 44.60 22.41 -3.66
CA LYS A 497 45.99 22.22 -3.19
C LYS A 497 46.63 23.54 -2.81
N ARG A 498 46.55 24.53 -3.70
CA ARG A 498 47.19 25.84 -3.51
C ARG A 498 46.61 26.56 -2.30
N VAL A 499 45.31 26.39 -2.06
CA VAL A 499 44.63 26.99 -0.90
C VAL A 499 45.03 26.31 0.41
N LEU A 500 45.30 25.00 0.37
CA LEU A 500 45.61 24.23 1.57
C LEU A 500 47.10 24.19 1.91
N ASP A 501 47.98 24.22 0.90
CA ASP A 501 49.44 24.17 1.01
C ASP A 501 50.10 25.39 0.34
N PRO A 502 49.87 26.62 0.85
CA PRO A 502 50.36 27.85 0.23
C PRO A 502 51.90 27.99 0.20
N LEU A 503 52.63 27.11 0.90
CA LEU A 503 54.09 27.11 1.02
C LEU A 503 54.80 26.08 0.11
N GLY A 504 54.05 25.31 -0.69
CA GLY A 504 54.60 24.25 -1.56
C GLY A 504 54.83 24.63 -3.03
N SER A 505 54.64 25.90 -3.39
CA SER A 505 54.87 26.42 -4.74
C SER A 505 55.92 27.53 -4.72
N ALA A 506 57.12 27.18 -4.24
CA ALA A 506 58.35 27.92 -4.45
C ALA A 506 59.33 27.03 -5.22
#